data_AF-A0A966JT70-F1
#
_entry.id   AF-A0A966JT70-F1
#
_cell.length_a   1.000
_cell.length_b   1.000
_cell.length_c   1.000
_cell.angle_alpha   90.00
_cell.angle_beta   90.00
_cell.angle_gamma   90.00
#
_symmetry.space_group_name_H-M   'P 1'
#
loop_
_entity.id
_entity.type
_entity.pdbx_description
1 polymer ?
#
loop_
_entity_poly.entity_id
_entity_poly.type
_entity_poly.pdbx_seq_one_letter_code
_entity_poly.pdbx_strand_id
1 'polypeptide(L)'
;MRIVVSGASGLIGSALVPHLTAAGHHVTRLVRRSATANESQWNPQRGEIDASVIDGADAVIHLSGAGIGDKRWSNSYKREILDSRVRSTKLLASVIAGAAKRPGVFLSGSAIGIYGARGDETLDESSAHGDGFLADVCKQWEAAATNAGTRTVFLRTGIVLSPKGGALKKQLPLFQLGLGGKFGRGDQWQSWISIDDEVAAITHLLTSNISGAVNLTAPAAVTNAEFARVLGSILRRPAILPVPSFGPKLLLVRTDIVDGFRLDRGFQILLTAYPELRRQVDLDALDVHTFDPGALVMHRGRSYVVGDPFRAPRTFVSTLRAPIGTPLDKVRIAMLRSRTLRGDARELLGGNDLPTVVALRRAGFSQKMINRFFRPLFGGIQLDPSLTTSRRMFDIIFRSLGAGDSGLPRLGMGALPRQMADRLPGLVHLNTRVASVDGRSVATVDGRRVECRAAIVATELPAARELVSLPERAARRAGAVYFAANRAPTSEKLVVLDGSGKGPVLNAAVLSNVAPSYAPAGQHLVVAAMPDVVEGDLEAMARHAGVEQRPPFSPKRNLAMGNGVFVCGDHRDTGSLQGAMFSGRRCGELVAGALA
;
A
#
# COMPACT_ATOMS: atom_id res chain seq x y z
N MET A 1 -46.81 8.27 -6.08
CA MET A 1 -45.80 9.01 -6.89
C MET A 1 -45.22 8.11 -7.97
N ARG A 2 -44.79 8.67 -9.11
CA ARG A 2 -43.84 8.08 -10.07
C ARG A 2 -42.42 8.38 -9.60
N ILE A 3 -41.64 7.37 -9.26
CA ILE A 3 -40.30 7.53 -8.68
C ILE A 3 -39.28 6.78 -9.53
N VAL A 4 -38.21 7.47 -9.95
CA VAL A 4 -37.08 6.84 -10.66
C VAL A 4 -35.95 6.57 -9.68
N VAL A 5 -35.49 5.31 -9.57
CA VAL A 5 -34.46 4.90 -8.61
C VAL A 5 -33.25 4.30 -9.33
N SER A 6 -32.08 4.91 -9.15
CA SER A 6 -30.80 4.30 -9.55
C SER A 6 -30.05 3.76 -8.34
N GLY A 7 -29.25 2.71 -8.56
CA GLY A 7 -28.66 1.94 -7.44
C GLY A 7 -29.64 0.99 -6.76
N ALA A 8 -30.78 0.69 -7.40
CA ALA A 8 -31.85 -0.17 -6.86
C ALA A 8 -31.41 -1.60 -6.47
N SER A 9 -30.29 -2.11 -7.01
CA SER A 9 -29.69 -3.40 -6.63
C SER A 9 -28.65 -3.31 -5.52
N GLY A 10 -28.28 -2.11 -5.06
CA GLY A 10 -27.42 -1.89 -3.90
C GLY A 10 -28.17 -2.09 -2.59
N LEU A 11 -27.46 -2.11 -1.46
CA LEU A 11 -28.04 -2.39 -0.13
C LEU A 11 -29.29 -1.54 0.17
N ILE A 12 -29.15 -0.21 0.12
CA ILE A 12 -30.24 0.73 0.43
C ILE A 12 -31.36 0.58 -0.61
N GLY A 13 -31.03 0.58 -1.90
CA GLY A 13 -32.02 0.43 -2.99
C GLY A 13 -32.85 -0.86 -2.90
N SER A 14 -32.24 -1.96 -2.46
CA SER A 14 -32.90 -3.26 -2.31
C SER A 14 -33.88 -3.33 -1.13
N ALA A 15 -33.76 -2.43 -0.15
CA ALA A 15 -34.73 -2.25 0.94
C ALA A 15 -35.76 -1.17 0.59
N LEU A 16 -35.32 -0.07 -0.02
CA LEU A 16 -36.14 1.09 -0.36
C LEU A 16 -37.17 0.78 -1.44
N VAL A 17 -36.82 0.09 -2.52
CA VAL A 17 -37.78 -0.13 -3.63
C VAL A 17 -39.00 -0.95 -3.17
N PRO A 18 -38.85 -2.10 -2.48
CA PRO A 18 -40.00 -2.82 -1.92
C PRO A 18 -40.86 -1.95 -0.99
N HIS A 19 -40.24 -1.11 -0.14
CA HIS A 19 -40.95 -0.20 0.76
C HIS A 19 -41.81 0.82 -0.02
N LEU A 20 -41.22 1.51 -1.00
CA LEU A 20 -41.94 2.48 -1.84
C LEU A 20 -43.05 1.83 -2.67
N THR A 21 -42.83 0.62 -3.20
CA THR A 21 -43.87 -0.12 -3.93
C THR A 21 -45.01 -0.58 -3.01
N ALA A 22 -44.70 -1.03 -1.79
CA ALA A 22 -45.72 -1.36 -0.78
C ALA A 22 -46.52 -0.11 -0.34
N ALA A 23 -45.90 1.07 -0.31
CA ALA A 23 -46.55 2.37 -0.11
C ALA A 23 -47.34 2.88 -1.34
N GLY A 24 -47.59 2.03 -2.34
CA GLY A 24 -48.39 2.36 -3.52
C GLY A 24 -47.70 3.31 -4.51
N HIS A 25 -46.36 3.38 -4.53
CA HIS A 25 -45.62 4.19 -5.50
C HIS A 25 -45.20 3.37 -6.72
N HIS A 26 -45.27 4.00 -7.90
CA HIS A 26 -44.79 3.42 -9.16
C HIS A 26 -43.29 3.67 -9.28
N VAL A 27 -42.48 2.61 -9.13
CA VAL A 27 -41.02 2.73 -9.09
C VAL A 27 -40.38 2.19 -10.37
N THR A 28 -39.71 3.06 -11.13
CA THR A 28 -38.89 2.69 -12.29
C THR A 28 -37.44 2.55 -11.86
N ARG A 29 -36.85 1.36 -12.03
CA ARG A 29 -35.47 1.08 -11.63
C ARG A 29 -34.48 1.28 -12.79
N LEU A 30 -33.46 2.12 -12.59
CA LEU A 30 -32.40 2.33 -13.59
C LEU A 30 -31.34 1.22 -13.51
N VAL A 31 -31.23 0.41 -14.57
CA VAL A 31 -30.38 -0.79 -14.64
C VAL A 31 -29.37 -0.72 -15.79
N ARG A 32 -28.18 -1.33 -15.63
CA ARG A 32 -27.14 -1.31 -16.67
C ARG A 32 -27.24 -2.48 -17.66
N ARG A 33 -27.89 -3.58 -17.27
CA ARG A 33 -28.26 -4.70 -18.16
C ARG A 33 -29.50 -4.34 -18.98
N SER A 34 -29.86 -5.19 -19.94
CA SER A 34 -31.16 -5.14 -20.61
C SER A 34 -32.30 -5.07 -19.58
N ALA A 35 -33.20 -4.10 -19.77
CA ALA A 35 -34.30 -3.82 -18.86
C ALA A 35 -35.42 -4.87 -18.96
N THR A 36 -36.07 -5.15 -17.83
CA THR A 36 -37.35 -5.88 -17.76
C THR A 36 -38.49 -4.93 -17.42
N ALA A 37 -39.70 -5.46 -17.18
CA ALA A 37 -40.82 -4.66 -16.66
C ALA A 37 -40.42 -3.85 -15.41
N ASN A 38 -40.89 -2.59 -15.35
CA ASN A 38 -40.58 -1.60 -14.29
C ASN A 38 -39.08 -1.27 -14.15
N GLU A 39 -38.31 -1.42 -15.23
CA GLU A 39 -36.92 -0.99 -15.34
C GLU A 39 -36.72 -0.11 -16.57
N SER A 40 -35.68 0.71 -16.55
CA SER A 40 -35.17 1.40 -17.74
C SER A 40 -33.65 1.26 -17.80
N GLN A 41 -33.13 1.04 -19.00
CA GLN A 41 -31.70 0.84 -19.20
C GLN A 41 -30.96 2.18 -19.26
N TRP A 42 -29.82 2.26 -18.59
CA TRP A 42 -28.94 3.44 -18.62
C TRP A 42 -27.47 3.05 -18.57
N ASN A 43 -26.62 3.90 -19.15
CA ASN A 43 -25.17 3.78 -19.10
C ASN A 43 -24.49 5.14 -18.82
N PRO A 44 -24.23 5.46 -17.53
CA PRO A 44 -23.49 6.66 -17.12
C PRO A 44 -22.10 6.85 -17.72
N GLN A 45 -21.45 5.79 -18.22
CA GLN A 45 -20.14 5.90 -18.86
C GLN A 45 -20.25 6.38 -20.32
N ARG A 46 -21.36 6.07 -20.99
CA ARG A 46 -21.67 6.50 -22.37
C ARG A 46 -22.55 7.75 -22.43
N GLY A 47 -23.07 8.23 -21.28
CA GLY A 47 -24.00 9.35 -21.22
C GLY A 47 -25.44 8.96 -21.61
N GLU A 48 -25.77 7.67 -21.58
CA GLU A 48 -27.03 7.14 -22.09
C GLU A 48 -28.04 6.94 -20.96
N ILE A 49 -29.24 7.48 -21.13
CA ILE A 49 -30.41 7.24 -20.29
C ILE A 49 -31.64 7.60 -21.14
N ASP A 50 -32.71 6.83 -21.01
CA ASP A 50 -34.01 7.22 -21.56
C ASP A 50 -34.56 8.44 -20.80
N ALA A 51 -34.59 9.60 -21.46
CA ALA A 51 -35.09 10.83 -20.83
C ALA A 51 -36.59 10.76 -20.50
N SER A 52 -37.37 9.94 -21.21
CA SER A 52 -38.82 9.84 -21.04
C SER A 52 -39.24 9.25 -19.68
N VAL A 53 -38.36 8.46 -19.03
CA VAL A 53 -38.67 7.96 -17.68
C VAL A 53 -38.46 9.01 -16.59
N ILE A 54 -37.62 10.02 -16.84
CA ILE A 54 -37.43 11.19 -15.97
C ILE A 54 -38.53 12.23 -16.20
N ASP A 55 -38.97 12.39 -17.45
CA ASP A 55 -40.01 13.37 -17.80
C ASP A 55 -41.38 13.02 -17.18
N GLY A 56 -41.91 13.96 -16.41
CA GLY A 56 -43.13 13.77 -15.63
C GLY A 56 -43.06 12.72 -14.52
N ALA A 57 -41.86 12.28 -14.11
CA ALA A 57 -41.69 11.62 -12.82
C ALA A 57 -41.87 12.65 -11.68
N ASP A 58 -42.36 12.22 -10.51
CA ASP A 58 -42.53 13.12 -9.37
C ASP A 58 -41.20 13.28 -8.60
N ALA A 59 -40.39 12.23 -8.57
CA ALA A 59 -39.12 12.17 -7.82
C ALA A 59 -38.05 11.33 -8.52
N VAL A 60 -36.78 11.70 -8.31
CA VAL A 60 -35.61 10.89 -8.69
C VAL A 60 -34.75 10.62 -7.45
N ILE A 61 -34.36 9.37 -7.24
CA ILE A 61 -33.49 8.93 -6.14
C ILE A 61 -32.20 8.32 -6.73
N HIS A 62 -31.04 8.84 -6.33
CA HIS A 62 -29.74 8.42 -6.83
C HIS A 62 -28.85 7.79 -5.77
N LEU A 63 -28.89 6.46 -5.68
CA LEU A 63 -28.09 5.64 -4.74
C LEU A 63 -26.96 4.88 -5.44
N SER A 64 -26.59 5.27 -6.66
CA SER A 64 -25.65 4.53 -7.51
C SER A 64 -24.20 4.98 -7.27
N GLY A 65 -23.33 4.03 -6.93
CA GLY A 65 -21.88 4.23 -6.89
C GLY A 65 -21.16 2.92 -6.55
N ALA A 66 -19.87 2.80 -6.88
CA ALA A 66 -19.06 1.66 -6.45
C ALA A 66 -18.92 1.66 -4.91
N GLY A 67 -19.16 0.53 -4.25
CA GLY A 67 -19.16 0.45 -2.79
C GLY A 67 -17.76 0.54 -2.19
N ILE A 68 -17.52 1.51 -1.30
CA ILE A 68 -16.18 1.81 -0.78
C ILE A 68 -15.50 0.63 -0.04
N GLY A 69 -16.24 -0.42 0.33
CA GLY A 69 -15.73 -1.61 1.00
C GLY A 69 -15.68 -2.87 0.13
N ASP A 70 -15.90 -2.80 -1.18
CA ASP A 70 -16.03 -3.99 -2.04
C ASP A 70 -14.71 -4.46 -2.66
N LYS A 71 -13.79 -3.53 -2.94
CA LYS A 71 -12.41 -3.83 -3.37
C LYS A 71 -11.40 -3.02 -2.55
N ARG A 72 -10.15 -3.48 -2.51
CA ARG A 72 -9.03 -2.71 -1.94
C ARG A 72 -8.78 -1.45 -2.79
N TRP A 73 -8.53 -0.31 -2.14
CA TRP A 73 -8.35 0.98 -2.82
C TRP A 73 -7.01 1.11 -3.57
N SER A 74 -6.96 0.58 -4.79
CA SER A 74 -5.99 1.02 -5.81
C SER A 74 -6.37 2.40 -6.37
N ASN A 75 -5.49 3.05 -7.13
CA ASN A 75 -5.83 4.31 -7.81
C ASN A 75 -6.86 4.14 -8.93
N SER A 76 -6.91 2.95 -9.56
CA SER A 76 -7.99 2.60 -10.48
C SER A 76 -9.33 2.48 -9.74
N TYR A 77 -9.34 1.89 -8.54
CA TYR A 77 -10.55 1.78 -7.73
C TYR A 77 -10.98 3.09 -7.07
N LYS A 78 -10.04 3.96 -6.67
CA LYS A 78 -10.33 5.33 -6.26
C LYS A 78 -10.99 6.13 -7.40
N ARG A 79 -10.48 6.01 -8.64
CA ARG A 79 -11.16 6.54 -9.84
C ARG A 79 -12.53 5.92 -10.04
N GLU A 80 -12.68 4.59 -9.95
CA GLU A 80 -13.98 3.91 -10.03
C GLU A 80 -14.97 4.45 -9.00
N ILE A 81 -14.56 4.65 -7.74
CA ILE A 81 -15.36 5.24 -6.66
C ILE A 81 -15.84 6.66 -7.01
N LEU A 82 -14.96 7.50 -7.55
CA LEU A 82 -15.28 8.89 -7.93
C LEU A 82 -16.13 8.96 -9.21
N ASP A 83 -15.66 8.38 -10.32
CA ASP A 83 -16.33 8.40 -11.62
C ASP A 83 -17.74 7.79 -11.55
N SER A 84 -17.92 6.68 -10.81
CA SER A 84 -19.22 6.00 -10.68
C SER A 84 -20.26 6.77 -9.87
N ARG A 85 -19.87 7.89 -9.25
CA ARG A 85 -20.74 8.84 -8.55
C ARG A 85 -20.91 10.11 -9.37
N VAL A 86 -19.79 10.77 -9.68
CA VAL A 86 -19.80 12.08 -10.37
C VAL A 86 -20.43 12.00 -11.76
N ARG A 87 -20.13 10.97 -12.57
CA ARG A 87 -20.68 10.87 -13.93
C ARG A 87 -22.17 10.56 -13.93
N SER A 88 -22.61 9.66 -13.06
CA SER A 88 -24.02 9.29 -12.95
C SER A 88 -24.87 10.42 -12.38
N THR A 89 -24.36 11.15 -11.38
CA THR A 89 -25.04 12.33 -10.85
C THR A 89 -25.12 13.43 -11.89
N LYS A 90 -24.03 13.74 -12.62
CA LYS A 90 -24.05 14.75 -13.70
C LYS A 90 -25.06 14.39 -14.79
N LEU A 91 -25.11 13.13 -15.21
CA LEU A 91 -26.08 12.67 -16.22
C LEU A 91 -27.52 12.87 -15.73
N LEU A 92 -27.85 12.40 -14.53
CA LEU A 92 -29.19 12.58 -13.96
C LEU A 92 -29.54 14.05 -13.79
N ALA A 93 -28.65 14.87 -13.23
CA ALA A 93 -28.86 16.31 -13.07
C ALA A 93 -29.12 17.00 -14.43
N SER A 94 -28.35 16.68 -15.48
CA SER A 94 -28.60 17.26 -16.81
C SER A 94 -29.94 16.86 -17.41
N VAL A 95 -30.40 15.62 -17.20
CA VAL A 95 -31.66 15.12 -17.76
C VAL A 95 -32.87 15.61 -16.97
N ILE A 96 -32.75 15.74 -15.63
CA ILE A 96 -33.73 16.41 -14.78
C ILE A 96 -33.89 17.88 -15.18
N ALA A 97 -32.77 18.58 -15.42
CA ALA A 97 -32.79 19.99 -15.83
C ALA A 97 -33.42 20.19 -17.22
N GLY A 98 -33.21 19.24 -18.14
CA GLY A 98 -33.76 19.25 -19.50
C GLY A 98 -35.17 18.68 -19.66
N ALA A 99 -35.76 18.07 -18.63
CA ALA A 99 -37.11 17.49 -18.70
C ALA A 99 -38.20 18.58 -18.87
N ALA A 100 -39.22 18.31 -19.69
CA ALA A 100 -40.31 19.25 -19.95
C ALA A 100 -41.19 19.43 -18.71
N LYS A 101 -41.52 18.34 -18.02
CA LYS A 101 -42.10 18.34 -16.67
C LYS A 101 -41.06 17.79 -15.69
N ARG A 102 -40.29 18.70 -15.10
CA ARG A 102 -39.24 18.35 -14.12
C ARG A 102 -39.81 17.65 -12.88
N PRO A 103 -39.11 16.62 -12.35
CA PRO A 103 -39.36 16.08 -11.02
C PRO A 103 -39.37 17.15 -9.93
N GLY A 104 -40.26 17.01 -8.95
CA GLY A 104 -40.37 17.93 -7.81
C GLY A 104 -39.29 17.75 -6.74
N VAL A 105 -38.54 16.65 -6.79
CA VAL A 105 -37.40 16.38 -5.88
C VAL A 105 -36.34 15.50 -6.53
N PHE A 106 -35.08 15.81 -6.25
CA PHE A 106 -33.91 14.97 -6.53
C PHE A 106 -33.18 14.62 -5.22
N LEU A 107 -33.28 13.37 -4.79
CA LEU A 107 -32.54 12.85 -3.65
C LEU A 107 -31.23 12.22 -4.16
N SER A 108 -30.10 12.92 -3.99
CA SER A 108 -28.79 12.45 -4.42
C SER A 108 -28.02 11.87 -3.24
N GLY A 109 -27.42 10.69 -3.43
CA GLY A 109 -26.47 10.12 -2.47
C GLY A 109 -25.29 11.06 -2.20
N SER A 110 -24.83 11.03 -0.95
CA SER A 110 -23.57 11.59 -0.46
C SER A 110 -23.06 10.67 0.67
N ALA A 111 -22.22 11.14 1.58
CA ALA A 111 -21.87 10.46 2.83
C ALA A 111 -21.34 11.44 3.88
N ILE A 112 -21.46 11.10 5.16
CA ILE A 112 -20.77 11.81 6.26
C ILE A 112 -19.24 11.86 6.12
N GLY A 113 -18.67 11.05 5.22
CA GLY A 113 -17.25 11.13 4.85
C GLY A 113 -16.80 12.49 4.31
N ILE A 114 -17.75 13.40 3.99
CA ILE A 114 -17.47 14.79 3.63
C ILE A 114 -16.76 15.60 4.72
N TYR A 115 -16.94 15.25 6.00
CA TYR A 115 -16.37 15.99 7.13
C TYR A 115 -14.93 15.58 7.49
N GLY A 116 -14.41 14.49 6.91
CA GLY A 116 -13.09 13.96 7.25
C GLY A 116 -13.01 13.45 8.70
N ALA A 117 -11.79 13.37 9.25
CA ALA A 117 -11.56 12.98 10.64
C ALA A 117 -11.33 14.22 11.51
N ARG A 118 -12.17 14.43 12.53
CA ARG A 118 -12.17 15.65 13.38
C ARG A 118 -12.04 15.37 14.88
N GLY A 119 -11.64 14.14 15.24
CA GLY A 119 -11.52 13.74 16.65
C GLY A 119 -12.88 13.72 17.34
N ASP A 120 -12.97 14.37 18.50
CA ASP A 120 -14.17 14.44 19.35
C ASP A 120 -15.08 15.65 19.05
N GLU A 121 -14.84 16.34 17.93
CA GLU A 121 -15.68 17.45 17.48
C GLU A 121 -17.05 16.93 17.00
N THR A 122 -18.13 17.47 17.57
CA THR A 122 -19.50 17.23 17.09
C THR A 122 -19.70 17.92 15.74
N LEU A 123 -20.18 17.17 14.74
CA LEU A 123 -20.32 17.64 13.36
C LEU A 123 -21.78 17.56 12.91
N ASP A 124 -22.21 18.57 12.17
CA ASP A 124 -23.56 18.76 11.65
C ASP A 124 -23.55 19.26 10.19
N GLU A 125 -24.71 19.53 9.62
CA GLU A 125 -24.90 20.02 8.25
C GLU A 125 -24.23 21.38 7.99
N SER A 126 -24.01 22.20 9.03
CA SER A 126 -23.33 23.50 8.94
C SER A 126 -21.81 23.41 9.00
N SER A 127 -21.29 22.26 9.48
CA SER A 127 -19.88 22.04 9.71
C SER A 127 -19.06 22.02 8.42
N ALA A 128 -17.88 22.65 8.45
CA ALA A 128 -16.99 22.75 7.29
C ALA A 128 -16.54 21.37 6.78
N HIS A 129 -16.46 21.23 5.45
CA HIS A 129 -15.95 20.00 4.82
C HIS A 129 -14.51 19.72 5.24
N GLY A 130 -14.19 18.45 5.49
CA GLY A 130 -12.84 18.01 5.85
C GLY A 130 -11.96 17.71 4.64
N ASP A 131 -10.80 17.12 4.93
CA ASP A 131 -9.77 16.79 3.96
C ASP A 131 -9.67 15.29 3.63
N GLY A 132 -9.07 15.01 2.48
CA GLY A 132 -8.72 13.67 2.04
C GLY A 132 -9.76 13.03 1.11
N PHE A 133 -9.38 11.87 0.57
CA PHE A 133 -10.04 11.28 -0.61
C PHE A 133 -11.57 11.11 -0.49
N LEU A 134 -12.10 10.64 0.65
CA LEU A 134 -13.56 10.51 0.80
C LEU A 134 -14.26 11.86 0.88
N ALA A 135 -13.64 12.86 1.52
CA ALA A 135 -14.21 14.20 1.58
C ALA A 135 -14.25 14.82 0.18
N ASP A 136 -13.17 14.68 -0.59
CA ASP A 136 -13.09 15.18 -1.97
C ASP A 136 -14.03 14.45 -2.93
N VAL A 137 -14.30 13.16 -2.70
CA VAL A 137 -15.36 12.42 -3.42
C VAL A 137 -16.73 13.01 -3.10
N CYS A 138 -17.06 13.25 -1.84
CA CYS A 138 -18.37 13.79 -1.46
C CYS A 138 -18.57 15.23 -1.95
N LYS A 139 -17.56 16.10 -1.82
CA LYS A 139 -17.55 17.47 -2.40
C LYS A 139 -17.89 17.45 -3.90
N GLN A 140 -17.22 16.59 -4.67
CA GLN A 140 -17.46 16.47 -6.12
C GLN A 140 -18.79 15.78 -6.46
N TRP A 141 -19.30 14.91 -5.57
CA TRP A 141 -20.58 14.23 -5.74
C TRP A 141 -21.77 15.17 -5.51
N GLU A 142 -21.74 15.98 -4.45
CA GLU A 142 -22.75 17.01 -4.18
C GLU A 142 -22.74 18.09 -5.29
N ALA A 143 -21.55 18.59 -5.65
CA ALA A 143 -21.40 19.57 -6.74
C ALA A 143 -21.87 19.06 -8.12
N ALA A 144 -21.89 17.73 -8.34
CA ALA A 144 -22.42 17.15 -9.56
C ALA A 144 -23.95 17.19 -9.66
N ALA A 145 -24.66 17.34 -8.54
CA ALA A 145 -26.12 17.36 -8.46
C ALA A 145 -26.72 18.77 -8.50
N THR A 146 -25.96 19.82 -8.14
CA THR A 146 -26.43 21.21 -8.02
C THR A 146 -27.19 21.73 -9.25
N ASN A 147 -26.81 21.28 -10.45
CA ASN A 147 -27.39 21.76 -11.72
C ASN A 147 -28.72 21.09 -12.11
N ALA A 148 -29.34 20.29 -11.23
CA ALA A 148 -30.60 19.59 -11.53
C ALA A 148 -31.82 20.52 -11.71
N GLY A 149 -31.77 21.76 -11.21
CA GLY A 149 -32.86 22.73 -11.39
C GLY A 149 -34.16 22.38 -10.65
N THR A 150 -34.09 21.55 -9.61
CA THR A 150 -35.21 21.16 -8.74
C THR A 150 -34.75 21.04 -7.28
N ARG A 151 -35.69 20.86 -6.33
CA ARG A 151 -35.38 20.67 -4.90
C ARG A 151 -34.44 19.47 -4.75
N THR A 152 -33.19 19.76 -4.44
CA THR A 152 -32.13 18.75 -4.34
C THR A 152 -31.77 18.54 -2.88
N VAL A 153 -31.67 17.27 -2.47
CA VAL A 153 -31.24 16.86 -1.13
C VAL A 153 -30.02 15.96 -1.26
N PHE A 154 -28.96 16.26 -0.51
CA PHE A 154 -27.76 15.43 -0.42
C PHE A 154 -27.88 14.51 0.79
N LEU A 155 -28.07 13.22 0.53
CA LEU A 155 -28.19 12.18 1.55
C LEU A 155 -26.79 11.87 2.10
N ARG A 156 -26.35 12.59 3.14
CA ARG A 156 -25.08 12.33 3.85
C ARG A 156 -25.25 11.11 4.76
N THR A 157 -25.37 9.94 4.14
CA THR A 157 -25.58 8.66 4.80
C THR A 157 -24.39 8.28 5.68
N GLY A 158 -24.69 7.77 6.88
CA GLY A 158 -23.73 7.21 7.82
C GLY A 158 -23.34 5.76 7.52
N ILE A 159 -22.84 5.06 8.54
CA ILE A 159 -22.55 3.62 8.45
C ILE A 159 -23.86 2.84 8.55
N VAL A 160 -24.46 2.50 7.40
CA VAL A 160 -25.70 1.73 7.34
C VAL A 160 -25.49 0.31 7.90
N LEU A 161 -26.25 -0.03 8.93
CA LEU A 161 -26.26 -1.32 9.61
C LEU A 161 -27.36 -2.21 9.04
N SER A 162 -26.97 -3.36 8.49
CA SER A 162 -27.90 -4.38 8.01
C SER A 162 -27.27 -5.78 8.12
N PRO A 163 -28.03 -6.83 8.49
CA PRO A 163 -27.56 -8.20 8.36
C PRO A 163 -27.48 -8.65 6.89
N LYS A 164 -28.17 -7.97 5.95
CA LYS A 164 -28.26 -8.36 4.53
C LYS A 164 -27.06 -7.88 3.69
N GLY A 165 -26.35 -6.84 4.12
CA GLY A 165 -25.18 -6.28 3.43
C GLY A 165 -24.37 -5.28 4.27
N GLY A 166 -23.49 -4.51 3.62
CA GLY A 166 -22.78 -3.40 4.27
C GLY A 166 -21.70 -3.84 5.28
N ALA A 167 -21.39 -2.95 6.23
CA ALA A 167 -20.35 -3.18 7.24
C ALA A 167 -20.75 -4.27 8.24
N LEU A 168 -21.99 -4.22 8.75
CA LEU A 168 -22.46 -5.15 9.77
C LEU A 168 -22.43 -6.61 9.29
N LYS A 169 -22.92 -6.92 8.08
CA LYS A 169 -22.81 -8.29 7.52
C LYS A 169 -21.38 -8.81 7.44
N LYS A 170 -20.38 -7.95 7.16
CA LYS A 170 -18.96 -8.34 7.11
C LYS A 170 -18.38 -8.56 8.51
N GLN A 171 -18.92 -7.90 9.54
CA GLN A 171 -18.49 -8.03 10.94
C GLN A 171 -19.18 -9.20 11.67
N LEU A 172 -20.47 -9.46 11.40
CA LEU A 172 -21.29 -10.44 12.12
C LEU A 172 -20.63 -11.83 12.28
N PRO A 173 -20.04 -12.46 11.24
CA PRO A 173 -19.40 -13.76 11.40
C PRO A 173 -18.25 -13.75 12.42
N LEU A 174 -17.44 -12.67 12.43
CA LEU A 174 -16.33 -12.53 13.39
C LEU A 174 -16.86 -12.40 14.82
N PHE A 175 -17.87 -11.55 15.04
CA PHE A 175 -18.48 -11.39 16.37
C PHE A 175 -19.20 -12.66 16.85
N GLN A 176 -19.91 -13.38 15.98
CA GLN A 176 -20.56 -14.65 16.30
C GLN A 176 -19.56 -15.74 16.72
N LEU A 177 -18.38 -15.75 16.09
CA LEU A 177 -17.24 -16.62 16.45
C LEU A 177 -16.44 -16.15 17.68
N GLY A 178 -16.78 -15.02 18.30
CA GLY A 178 -16.01 -14.44 19.42
C GLY A 178 -14.69 -13.76 19.01
N LEU A 179 -14.47 -13.57 17.71
CA LEU A 179 -13.29 -12.92 17.11
C LEU A 179 -13.54 -11.44 16.76
N GLY A 180 -14.71 -10.91 17.12
CA GLY A 180 -15.09 -9.51 16.94
C GLY A 180 -14.64 -8.63 18.12
N GLY A 181 -14.41 -7.35 17.85
CA GLY A 181 -13.80 -6.44 18.81
C GLY A 181 -13.60 -5.03 18.28
N LYS A 182 -12.91 -4.21 19.09
CA LYS A 182 -12.53 -2.84 18.71
C LYS A 182 -11.31 -2.81 17.80
N PHE A 183 -11.27 -1.91 16.82
CA PHE A 183 -10.10 -1.64 15.99
C PHE A 183 -9.12 -0.73 16.73
N GLY A 184 -7.88 -1.18 16.93
CA GLY A 184 -6.83 -0.37 17.55
C GLY A 184 -7.21 0.11 18.96
N ARG A 185 -7.15 1.44 19.19
CA ARG A 185 -7.57 2.05 20.46
C ARG A 185 -9.10 2.00 20.64
N GLY A 186 -9.87 2.06 19.56
CA GLY A 186 -11.33 2.06 19.54
C GLY A 186 -11.96 3.44 19.73
N ASP A 187 -11.15 4.51 19.68
CA ASP A 187 -11.52 5.93 19.77
C ASP A 187 -12.08 6.50 18.44
N GLN A 188 -12.19 5.69 17.39
CA GLN A 188 -12.76 6.11 16.11
C GLN A 188 -14.28 6.23 16.25
N TRP A 189 -14.81 7.45 16.13
CA TRP A 189 -16.26 7.70 16.09
C TRP A 189 -16.94 7.04 14.89
N GLN A 190 -18.14 6.54 15.12
CA GLN A 190 -18.99 5.86 14.16
C GLN A 190 -20.41 6.43 14.24
N SER A 191 -20.75 7.32 13.32
CA SER A 191 -22.14 7.72 13.08
C SER A 191 -22.79 6.67 12.17
N TRP A 192 -23.61 5.83 12.77
CA TRP A 192 -24.28 4.69 12.15
C TRP A 192 -25.76 5.02 11.88
N ILE A 193 -26.46 4.20 11.10
CA ILE A 193 -27.92 4.27 10.94
C ILE A 193 -28.45 2.85 10.67
N SER A 194 -29.66 2.50 11.12
CA SER A 194 -30.26 1.23 10.72
C SER A 194 -30.71 1.29 9.25
N ILE A 195 -30.78 0.15 8.56
CA ILE A 195 -31.32 0.10 7.19
C ILE A 195 -32.78 0.56 7.12
N ASP A 196 -33.54 0.37 8.19
CA ASP A 196 -34.95 0.73 8.26
C ASP A 196 -35.13 2.24 8.48
N ASP A 197 -34.29 2.85 9.34
CA ASP A 197 -34.24 4.31 9.53
C ASP A 197 -33.73 5.04 8.28
N GLU A 198 -32.75 4.49 7.55
CA GLU A 198 -32.28 5.03 6.26
C GLU A 198 -33.43 5.07 5.24
N VAL A 199 -34.23 4.01 5.16
CA VAL A 199 -35.41 3.94 4.28
C VAL A 199 -36.50 4.91 4.72
N ALA A 200 -36.76 5.02 6.03
CA ALA A 200 -37.72 5.97 6.57
C ALA A 200 -37.31 7.42 6.32
N ALA A 201 -36.03 7.77 6.51
CA ALA A 201 -35.48 9.09 6.26
C ALA A 201 -35.56 9.46 4.77
N ILE A 202 -35.16 8.57 3.85
CA ILE A 202 -35.31 8.80 2.41
C ILE A 202 -36.79 9.01 2.04
N THR A 203 -37.69 8.21 2.61
CA THR A 203 -39.14 8.30 2.35
C THR A 203 -39.73 9.62 2.88
N HIS A 204 -39.31 10.08 4.06
CA HIS A 204 -39.67 11.41 4.58
C HIS A 204 -39.17 12.54 3.67
N LEU A 205 -37.93 12.45 3.19
CA LEU A 205 -37.30 13.50 2.36
C LEU A 205 -37.98 13.67 0.98
N LEU A 206 -38.64 12.63 0.46
CA LEU A 206 -39.46 12.72 -0.76
C LEU A 206 -40.57 13.78 -0.65
N THR A 207 -41.23 13.88 0.50
CA THR A 207 -42.38 14.78 0.71
C THR A 207 -42.10 15.97 1.63
N SER A 208 -40.96 15.98 2.33
CA SER A 208 -40.54 17.13 3.16
C SER A 208 -40.23 18.38 2.32
N ASN A 209 -40.20 19.55 2.97
CA ASN A 209 -39.73 20.80 2.37
C ASN A 209 -38.19 20.99 2.49
N ILE A 210 -37.46 19.99 2.99
CA ILE A 210 -36.01 20.09 3.24
C ILE A 210 -35.25 20.10 1.89
N SER A 211 -34.18 20.90 1.82
CA SER A 211 -33.25 20.97 0.68
C SER A 211 -31.81 21.16 1.18
N GLY A 212 -30.82 20.87 0.34
CA GLY A 212 -29.41 20.90 0.72
C GLY A 212 -28.94 19.62 1.40
N ALA A 213 -27.94 19.72 2.28
CA ALA A 213 -27.39 18.57 2.99
C ALA A 213 -28.29 18.08 4.12
N VAL A 214 -28.38 16.76 4.30
CA VAL A 214 -29.02 16.12 5.46
C VAL A 214 -28.18 14.91 5.86
N ASN A 215 -27.82 14.83 7.14
CA ASN A 215 -27.10 13.70 7.73
C ASN A 215 -28.09 12.58 8.05
N LEU A 216 -27.92 11.44 7.38
CA LEU A 216 -28.72 10.23 7.65
C LEU A 216 -27.92 9.35 8.62
N THR A 217 -28.05 9.70 9.91
CA THR A 217 -27.39 9.04 11.05
C THR A 217 -28.35 8.91 12.23
N ALA A 218 -28.14 7.89 13.07
CA ALA A 218 -28.78 7.79 14.38
C ALA A 218 -28.37 8.99 15.28
N PRO A 219 -29.21 9.42 16.24
CA PRO A 219 -28.97 10.62 17.04
C PRO A 219 -27.70 10.63 17.89
N ALA A 220 -27.15 9.45 18.21
CA ALA A 220 -25.92 9.29 18.97
C ALA A 220 -24.89 8.49 18.14
N ALA A 221 -23.87 9.19 17.64
CA ALA A 221 -22.64 8.55 17.20
C ALA A 221 -21.98 7.85 18.40
N VAL A 222 -21.33 6.72 18.17
CA VAL A 222 -20.64 5.94 19.20
C VAL A 222 -19.18 5.74 18.84
N THR A 223 -18.31 5.58 19.83
CA THR A 223 -16.94 5.16 19.56
C THR A 223 -16.92 3.72 19.07
N ASN A 224 -15.90 3.34 18.30
CA ASN A 224 -15.75 1.96 17.85
C ASN A 224 -15.63 0.95 19.02
N ALA A 225 -15.02 1.36 20.14
CA ALA A 225 -14.98 0.57 21.37
C ALA A 225 -16.38 0.29 21.91
N GLU A 226 -17.25 1.31 21.94
CA GLU A 226 -18.64 1.17 22.35
C GLU A 226 -19.45 0.34 21.38
N PHE A 227 -19.34 0.58 20.07
CA PHE A 227 -20.02 -0.21 19.05
C PHE A 227 -19.69 -1.71 19.19
N ALA A 228 -18.40 -2.04 19.34
CA ALA A 228 -17.95 -3.41 19.55
C ALA A 228 -18.51 -4.01 20.85
N ARG A 229 -18.47 -3.26 21.96
CA ARG A 229 -19.04 -3.67 23.26
C ARG A 229 -20.53 -4.00 23.14
N VAL A 230 -21.31 -3.14 22.51
CA VAL A 230 -22.76 -3.31 22.33
C VAL A 230 -23.05 -4.52 21.43
N LEU A 231 -22.39 -4.63 20.27
CA LEU A 231 -22.57 -5.75 19.34
C LEU A 231 -22.19 -7.10 19.98
N GLY A 232 -21.09 -7.14 20.72
CA GLY A 232 -20.68 -8.34 21.46
C GLY A 232 -21.64 -8.73 22.59
N SER A 233 -22.22 -7.75 23.28
CA SER A 233 -23.25 -7.98 24.30
C SER A 233 -24.50 -8.61 23.70
N ILE A 234 -25.04 -8.00 22.63
CA ILE A 234 -26.23 -8.49 21.91
C ILE A 234 -26.03 -9.93 21.40
N LEU A 235 -24.84 -10.24 20.88
CA LEU A 235 -24.52 -11.56 20.35
C LEU A 235 -24.07 -12.58 21.42
N ARG A 236 -24.04 -12.21 22.71
CA ARG A 236 -23.53 -13.05 23.82
C ARG A 236 -22.10 -13.56 23.55
N ARG A 237 -21.25 -12.68 23.01
CA ARG A 237 -19.85 -12.90 22.63
C ARG A 237 -19.03 -11.66 23.01
N PRO A 238 -18.47 -11.61 24.23
CA PRO A 238 -17.79 -10.42 24.75
C PRO A 238 -16.66 -9.93 23.84
N ALA A 239 -16.81 -8.72 23.29
CA ALA A 239 -15.92 -8.12 22.30
C ALA A 239 -14.64 -7.50 22.92
N ILE A 240 -13.98 -8.27 23.80
CA ILE A 240 -12.86 -7.82 24.65
C ILE A 240 -11.55 -7.78 23.86
N LEU A 241 -11.37 -8.70 22.92
CA LEU A 241 -10.17 -8.82 22.09
C LEU A 241 -10.18 -7.76 20.98
N PRO A 242 -9.22 -6.81 20.91
CA PRO A 242 -9.18 -5.85 19.81
C PRO A 242 -8.92 -6.56 18.47
N VAL A 243 -9.69 -6.20 17.44
CA VAL A 243 -9.54 -6.77 16.09
C VAL A 243 -8.13 -6.45 15.57
N PRO A 244 -7.35 -7.46 15.16
CA PRO A 244 -5.99 -7.24 14.69
C PRO A 244 -5.93 -6.23 13.53
N SER A 245 -5.08 -5.22 13.67
CA SER A 245 -4.88 -4.18 12.65
C SER A 245 -4.13 -4.69 11.41
N PHE A 246 -4.82 -5.49 10.60
CA PHE A 246 -4.30 -6.10 9.36
C PHE A 246 -4.34 -5.13 8.18
N GLY A 247 -3.47 -4.11 8.23
CA GLY A 247 -3.10 -3.33 7.05
C GLY A 247 -2.60 -1.90 7.32
N PRO A 248 -1.72 -1.33 6.46
CA PRO A 248 -0.75 -1.99 5.61
C PRO A 248 0.57 -2.20 6.39
N LYS A 249 0.59 -3.18 7.30
CA LYS A 249 1.81 -3.53 8.04
C LYS A 249 2.77 -4.38 7.19
N LEU A 250 4.06 -4.21 7.49
CA LEU A 250 5.21 -5.06 7.13
C LEU A 250 5.81 -4.95 5.72
N LEU A 251 6.88 -4.14 5.66
CA LEU A 251 8.07 -4.33 4.80
C LEU A 251 8.80 -5.65 5.18
N LEU A 252 8.12 -6.79 5.06
CA LEU A 252 8.73 -8.10 5.26
C LEU A 252 9.23 -8.69 3.94
N VAL A 253 10.26 -9.52 4.08
CA VAL A 253 10.74 -10.44 3.05
C VAL A 253 9.61 -11.44 2.75
N ARG A 254 8.85 -11.18 1.68
CA ARG A 254 7.64 -11.93 1.33
C ARG A 254 7.43 -11.92 -0.17
N THR A 255 6.97 -13.06 -0.67
CA THR A 255 6.49 -13.25 -2.03
C THR A 255 5.01 -13.58 -1.99
N ASP A 256 4.21 -12.89 -2.79
CA ASP A 256 2.83 -13.25 -3.07
C ASP A 256 2.72 -13.87 -4.47
N ILE A 257 1.70 -14.71 -4.68
CA ILE A 257 1.38 -15.26 -6.00
C ILE A 257 0.10 -14.56 -6.49
N VAL A 258 0.14 -13.97 -7.68
CA VAL A 258 -0.97 -13.27 -8.31
C VAL A 258 -1.01 -13.68 -9.77
N ASP A 259 -2.10 -14.30 -10.23
CA ASP A 259 -2.29 -14.75 -11.62
C ASP A 259 -1.12 -15.60 -12.18
N GLY A 260 -0.50 -16.40 -11.30
CA GLY A 260 0.67 -17.23 -11.61
C GLY A 260 2.04 -16.51 -11.54
N PHE A 261 2.07 -15.19 -11.42
CA PHE A 261 3.28 -14.40 -11.19
C PHE A 261 3.72 -14.45 -9.72
N ARG A 262 5.03 -14.38 -9.49
CA ARG A 262 5.61 -14.25 -8.14
C ARG A 262 6.03 -12.81 -7.90
N LEU A 263 5.34 -12.13 -7.00
CA LEU A 263 5.56 -10.72 -6.70
C LEU A 263 6.21 -10.59 -5.32
N ASP A 264 7.47 -10.17 -5.27
CA ASP A 264 8.13 -9.85 -4.00
C ASP A 264 7.62 -8.50 -3.46
N ARG A 265 7.57 -8.34 -2.13
CA ARG A 265 7.07 -7.11 -1.50
C ARG A 265 8.11 -5.98 -1.57
N GLY A 266 8.13 -5.30 -2.72
CA GLY A 266 9.15 -4.31 -3.09
C GLY A 266 10.13 -4.88 -4.11
N PHE A 267 10.95 -4.03 -4.75
CA PHE A 267 12.03 -4.51 -5.62
C PHE A 267 13.18 -5.03 -4.74
N GLN A 268 13.23 -6.34 -4.55
CA GLN A 268 14.22 -7.02 -3.72
C GLN A 268 15.22 -7.78 -4.61
N ILE A 269 16.52 -7.67 -4.31
CA ILE A 269 17.60 -8.44 -4.92
C ILE A 269 18.50 -8.98 -3.80
N LEU A 270 18.90 -10.25 -3.90
CA LEU A 270 19.75 -10.92 -2.94
C LEU A 270 21.22 -10.72 -3.31
N LEU A 271 22.07 -10.25 -2.37
CA LEU A 271 23.52 -10.17 -2.60
C LEU A 271 24.22 -11.36 -1.93
N THR A 272 24.71 -12.33 -2.70
CA THR A 272 25.31 -13.57 -2.18
C THR A 272 26.64 -13.36 -1.46
N ALA A 273 27.25 -12.18 -1.60
CA ALA A 273 28.43 -11.74 -0.85
C ALA A 273 28.14 -11.30 0.60
N TYR A 274 26.87 -11.17 1.00
CA TYR A 274 26.50 -10.77 2.37
C TYR A 274 26.86 -11.87 3.39
N PRO A 275 27.76 -11.60 4.37
CA PRO A 275 28.27 -12.64 5.27
C PRO A 275 27.22 -13.30 6.16
N GLU A 276 26.16 -12.60 6.55
CA GLU A 276 25.08 -13.21 7.34
C GLU A 276 24.22 -14.12 6.50
N LEU A 277 24.01 -13.79 5.23
CA LEU A 277 23.20 -14.62 4.34
C LEU A 277 23.77 -16.05 4.27
N ARG A 278 25.08 -16.17 4.04
CA ARG A 278 25.78 -17.48 4.03
C ARG A 278 25.83 -18.20 5.38
N ARG A 279 25.49 -17.52 6.48
CA ARG A 279 25.44 -18.10 7.84
C ARG A 279 24.03 -18.54 8.23
N GLN A 280 23.02 -17.79 7.78
CA GLN A 280 21.63 -17.98 8.18
C GLN A 280 20.84 -18.85 7.20
N VAL A 281 21.18 -18.85 5.90
CA VAL A 281 20.45 -19.61 4.88
C VAL A 281 21.38 -20.48 4.03
N ASP A 282 20.85 -21.63 3.61
CA ASP A 282 21.42 -22.48 2.59
C ASP A 282 21.01 -21.93 1.21
N LEU A 283 21.99 -21.43 0.46
CA LEU A 283 21.79 -20.79 -0.84
C LEU A 283 21.56 -21.79 -1.97
N ASP A 284 22.06 -23.02 -1.83
CA ASP A 284 21.94 -24.05 -2.85
C ASP A 284 20.52 -24.63 -2.80
N ALA A 285 20.00 -24.90 -1.60
CA ALA A 285 18.61 -25.29 -1.38
C ALA A 285 17.59 -24.20 -1.75
N LEU A 286 17.99 -22.93 -1.85
CA LEU A 286 17.15 -21.83 -2.32
C LEU A 286 17.08 -21.69 -3.85
N ASP A 287 17.97 -22.39 -4.59
CA ASP A 287 18.08 -22.35 -6.04
C ASP A 287 18.10 -20.89 -6.55
N VAL A 288 19.17 -20.16 -6.17
CA VAL A 288 19.30 -18.73 -6.43
C VAL A 288 19.75 -18.49 -7.87
N HIS A 289 18.85 -17.94 -8.69
CA HIS A 289 19.15 -17.60 -10.09
C HIS A 289 19.73 -16.19 -10.15
N THR A 290 20.85 -16.03 -10.85
CA THR A 290 21.70 -14.83 -10.78
C THR A 290 21.50 -13.87 -11.96
N PHE A 291 21.62 -12.58 -11.67
CA PHE A 291 21.78 -11.53 -12.67
C PHE A 291 23.19 -11.62 -13.29
N ASP A 292 23.31 -11.22 -14.56
CA ASP A 292 24.62 -11.06 -15.20
C ASP A 292 25.45 -9.95 -14.48
N PRO A 293 26.80 -10.06 -14.38
CA PRO A 293 27.62 -9.05 -13.71
C PRO A 293 27.64 -7.68 -14.43
N GLY A 294 26.75 -6.78 -14.02
CA GLY A 294 26.67 -5.43 -14.57
C GLY A 294 25.33 -4.73 -14.39
N ALA A 295 25.09 -3.75 -15.26
CA ALA A 295 23.80 -3.09 -15.43
C ALA A 295 23.55 -2.67 -16.89
N LEU A 296 22.28 -2.54 -17.27
CA LEU A 296 21.85 -2.03 -18.56
C LEU A 296 21.39 -0.57 -18.40
N VAL A 297 22.18 0.40 -18.86
CA VAL A 297 21.87 1.83 -18.70
C VAL A 297 21.07 2.34 -19.89
N MET A 298 19.86 2.83 -19.64
CA MET A 298 19.00 3.45 -20.64
C MET A 298 19.35 4.94 -20.77
N HIS A 299 19.85 5.37 -21.94
CA HIS A 299 20.21 6.78 -22.16
C HIS A 299 19.89 7.21 -23.60
N ARG A 300 19.16 8.32 -23.76
CA ARG A 300 18.75 8.87 -25.08
C ARG A 300 18.06 7.82 -25.99
N GLY A 301 17.12 7.07 -25.43
CA GLY A 301 16.36 6.03 -26.15
C GLY A 301 17.18 4.79 -26.56
N ARG A 302 18.43 4.65 -26.11
CA ARG A 302 19.29 3.50 -26.37
C ARG A 302 19.73 2.83 -25.08
N SER A 303 19.93 1.52 -25.12
CA SER A 303 20.43 0.70 -24.01
C SER A 303 21.94 0.49 -24.14
N TYR A 304 22.69 0.66 -23.04
CA TYR A 304 24.14 0.43 -23.00
C TYR A 304 24.50 -0.52 -21.87
N VAL A 305 25.12 -1.65 -22.19
CA VAL A 305 25.66 -2.58 -21.19
C VAL A 305 26.90 -1.97 -20.52
N VAL A 306 26.84 -1.86 -19.20
CA VAL A 306 27.97 -1.50 -18.32
C VAL A 306 28.21 -2.73 -17.44
N GLY A 307 29.05 -3.64 -17.91
CA GLY A 307 29.39 -4.89 -17.22
C GLY A 307 30.57 -4.73 -16.26
N ASP A 308 30.83 -5.74 -15.43
CA ASP A 308 32.09 -5.91 -14.70
C ASP A 308 33.07 -6.75 -15.53
N PRO A 309 34.08 -6.15 -16.21
CA PRO A 309 34.98 -6.89 -17.08
C PRO A 309 35.89 -7.87 -16.32
N PHE A 310 36.03 -7.74 -15.00
CA PHE A 310 36.77 -8.70 -14.17
C PHE A 310 35.99 -9.99 -13.95
N ARG A 311 34.67 -9.99 -14.19
CA ARG A 311 33.77 -11.14 -14.01
C ARG A 311 33.17 -11.63 -15.33
N ALA A 312 32.98 -10.73 -16.29
CA ALA A 312 32.50 -11.02 -17.63
C ALA A 312 33.38 -10.32 -18.68
N PRO A 313 34.58 -10.86 -19.02
CA PRO A 313 35.53 -10.19 -19.93
C PRO A 313 34.93 -9.77 -21.29
N ARG A 314 33.95 -10.53 -21.79
CA ARG A 314 33.16 -10.21 -23.00
C ARG A 314 32.50 -8.81 -22.97
N THR A 315 32.19 -8.25 -21.80
CA THR A 315 31.58 -6.92 -21.67
C THR A 315 32.60 -5.78 -21.72
N PHE A 316 33.90 -6.05 -21.85
CA PHE A 316 34.94 -5.00 -21.83
C PHE A 316 34.71 -3.94 -22.91
N VAL A 317 34.52 -4.36 -24.18
CA VAL A 317 34.38 -3.44 -25.32
C VAL A 317 33.07 -2.64 -25.25
N SER A 318 31.95 -3.26 -24.88
CA SER A 318 30.67 -2.57 -24.71
C SER A 318 30.74 -1.55 -23.57
N THR A 319 31.30 -1.95 -22.42
CA THR A 319 31.52 -1.08 -21.26
C THR A 319 32.46 0.08 -21.60
N LEU A 320 33.52 -0.15 -22.38
CA LEU A 320 34.48 0.89 -22.79
C LEU A 320 33.87 1.89 -23.78
N ARG A 321 32.98 1.43 -24.69
CA ARG A 321 32.27 2.30 -25.65
C ARG A 321 31.01 2.97 -25.08
N ALA A 322 30.46 2.50 -23.96
CA ALA A 322 29.25 3.08 -23.36
C ALA A 322 29.44 4.56 -22.92
N PRO A 323 28.58 5.50 -23.37
CA PRO A 323 28.71 6.95 -23.15
C PRO A 323 28.14 7.41 -21.79
N ILE A 324 28.30 6.59 -20.75
CA ILE A 324 27.69 6.78 -19.43
C ILE A 324 28.54 7.71 -18.54
N GLY A 325 29.86 7.63 -18.67
CA GLY A 325 30.83 8.54 -18.06
C GLY A 325 32.02 8.80 -18.98
N THR A 326 33.06 9.43 -18.44
CA THR A 326 34.35 9.63 -19.13
C THR A 326 35.19 8.35 -19.13
N PRO A 327 36.22 8.20 -19.99
CA PRO A 327 37.17 7.10 -19.90
C PRO A 327 37.85 7.02 -18.52
N LEU A 328 38.19 8.17 -17.93
CA LEU A 328 38.82 8.26 -16.62
C LEU A 328 37.89 7.79 -15.48
N ASP A 329 36.57 7.92 -15.63
CA ASP A 329 35.62 7.35 -14.66
C ASP A 329 35.65 5.81 -14.65
N LYS A 330 36.02 5.16 -15.75
CA LYS A 330 36.12 3.69 -15.84
C LYS A 330 37.36 3.19 -15.08
N VAL A 331 38.47 3.93 -15.19
CA VAL A 331 39.66 3.73 -14.34
C VAL A 331 39.32 3.95 -12.86
N ARG A 332 38.57 5.01 -12.52
CA ARG A 332 38.11 5.26 -11.15
C ARG A 332 37.18 4.16 -10.61
N ILE A 333 36.31 3.56 -11.44
CA ILE A 333 35.52 2.37 -11.06
C ILE A 333 36.44 1.21 -10.71
N ALA A 334 37.46 0.92 -11.53
CA ALA A 334 38.42 -0.15 -11.25
C ALA A 334 39.23 0.10 -9.96
N MET A 335 39.67 1.35 -9.72
CA MET A 335 40.32 1.77 -8.48
C MET A 335 39.39 1.64 -7.27
N LEU A 336 38.12 2.05 -7.39
CA LEU A 336 37.09 1.92 -6.35
C LEU A 336 36.82 0.45 -6.01
N ARG A 337 36.69 -0.41 -7.03
CA ARG A 337 36.55 -1.88 -6.89
C ARG A 337 37.76 -2.47 -6.17
N SER A 338 38.97 -2.12 -6.60
CA SER A 338 40.20 -2.60 -5.98
C SER A 338 40.37 -2.11 -4.53
N ARG A 339 39.95 -0.89 -4.21
CA ARG A 339 39.94 -0.36 -2.82
C ARG A 339 38.93 -1.09 -1.94
N THR A 340 37.70 -1.23 -2.41
CA THR A 340 36.59 -1.78 -1.62
C THR A 340 36.70 -3.28 -1.40
N LEU A 341 37.35 -4.02 -2.30
CA LEU A 341 37.61 -5.47 -2.15
C LEU A 341 38.86 -5.80 -1.31
N ARG A 342 39.82 -4.88 -1.20
CA ARG A 342 40.97 -5.03 -0.29
C ARG A 342 40.53 -4.87 1.18
N GLY A 343 41.33 -5.41 2.10
CA GLY A 343 41.12 -5.29 3.56
C GLY A 343 39.87 -6.01 4.09
N ASP A 344 39.60 -5.85 5.39
CA ASP A 344 38.38 -6.36 6.02
C ASP A 344 37.19 -5.45 5.67
N ALA A 345 36.05 -6.04 5.33
CA ALA A 345 34.80 -5.30 5.14
C ALA A 345 34.42 -4.47 6.38
N ARG A 346 34.82 -4.87 7.59
CA ARG A 346 34.58 -4.11 8.83
C ARG A 346 35.26 -2.73 8.82
N GLU A 347 36.41 -2.59 8.18
CA GLU A 347 37.16 -1.33 8.10
C GLU A 347 36.39 -0.27 7.29
N LEU A 348 35.63 -0.70 6.28
CA LEU A 348 34.75 0.17 5.48
C LEU A 348 33.61 0.81 6.28
N LEU A 349 33.33 0.31 7.50
CA LEU A 349 32.36 0.87 8.44
C LEU A 349 32.98 1.88 9.43
N GLY A 350 34.30 2.10 9.39
CA GLY A 350 35.03 3.04 10.23
C GLY A 350 35.23 4.44 9.62
N GLY A 351 36.11 5.24 10.23
CA GLY A 351 36.50 6.58 9.76
C GLY A 351 35.42 7.67 9.89
N ASN A 352 35.66 8.86 9.33
CA ASN A 352 34.63 9.91 9.27
C ASN A 352 33.63 9.63 8.14
N ASP A 353 32.33 9.67 8.41
CA ASP A 353 31.29 9.47 7.39
C ASP A 353 30.96 10.75 6.63
N LEU A 354 30.48 10.60 5.40
CA LEU A 354 30.01 11.70 4.55
C LEU A 354 28.97 11.19 3.54
N PRO A 355 28.13 12.08 2.96
CA PRO A 355 27.18 11.69 1.92
C PRO A 355 27.86 11.03 0.71
N THR A 356 27.26 9.97 0.18
CA THR A 356 27.76 9.22 -0.99
C THR A 356 28.03 10.12 -2.20
N VAL A 357 27.15 11.09 -2.50
CA VAL A 357 27.36 12.06 -3.58
C VAL A 357 28.62 12.92 -3.39
N VAL A 358 28.94 13.29 -2.15
CA VAL A 358 30.16 14.06 -1.82
C VAL A 358 31.38 13.15 -1.94
N ALA A 359 31.27 11.89 -1.52
CA ALA A 359 32.34 10.89 -1.65
C ALA A 359 32.72 10.62 -3.10
N LEU A 360 31.73 10.46 -3.99
CA LEU A 360 31.95 10.24 -5.43
C LEU A 360 32.58 11.47 -6.09
N ARG A 361 32.11 12.68 -5.76
CA ARG A 361 32.71 13.93 -6.24
C ARG A 361 34.17 14.09 -5.79
N ARG A 362 34.48 13.82 -4.52
CA ARG A 362 35.86 13.85 -3.99
C ARG A 362 36.77 12.78 -4.61
N ALA A 363 36.22 11.65 -5.06
CA ALA A 363 36.96 10.65 -5.85
C ALA A 363 37.15 11.05 -7.33
N GLY A 364 36.67 12.24 -7.72
CA GLY A 364 36.81 12.80 -9.07
C GLY A 364 35.82 12.28 -10.11
N PHE A 365 34.80 11.50 -9.72
CA PHE A 365 33.82 10.99 -10.68
C PHE A 365 33.06 12.12 -11.37
N SER A 366 32.93 12.04 -12.70
CA SER A 366 32.18 13.05 -13.46
C SER A 366 30.69 13.06 -13.07
N GLN A 367 30.06 14.24 -13.15
CA GLN A 367 28.62 14.38 -12.88
C GLN A 367 27.76 13.53 -13.84
N LYS A 368 28.29 13.19 -15.03
CA LYS A 368 27.69 12.22 -15.97
C LYS A 368 27.65 10.81 -15.35
N MET A 369 28.78 10.28 -14.88
CA MET A 369 28.84 8.96 -14.23
C MET A 369 27.99 8.92 -12.96
N ILE A 370 28.03 9.98 -12.14
CA ILE A 370 27.22 10.08 -10.92
C ILE A 370 25.72 10.00 -11.26
N ASN A 371 25.22 10.81 -12.21
CA ASN A 371 23.79 10.86 -12.50
C ASN A 371 23.29 9.67 -13.33
N ARG A 372 24.11 9.08 -14.20
CA ARG A 372 23.67 8.05 -15.16
C ARG A 372 23.90 6.60 -14.71
N PHE A 373 24.74 6.39 -13.70
CA PHE A 373 25.07 5.05 -13.19
C PHE A 373 24.90 4.98 -11.66
N PHE A 374 25.65 5.77 -10.91
CA PHE A 374 25.63 5.66 -9.44
C PHE A 374 24.27 6.05 -8.84
N ARG A 375 23.62 7.10 -9.33
CA ARG A 375 22.31 7.56 -8.85
C ARG A 375 21.18 6.55 -9.10
N PRO A 376 20.94 6.06 -10.34
CA PRO A 376 19.91 5.06 -10.56
C PRO A 376 20.19 3.72 -9.86
N LEU A 377 21.46 3.30 -9.77
CA LEU A 377 21.83 2.05 -9.09
C LEU A 377 21.71 2.15 -7.57
N PHE A 378 22.53 3.00 -6.94
CA PHE A 378 22.59 3.08 -5.48
C PHE A 378 21.42 3.85 -4.88
N GLY A 379 20.83 4.80 -5.61
CA GLY A 379 19.60 5.46 -5.19
C GLY A 379 18.40 4.51 -5.17
N GLY A 380 18.34 3.53 -6.08
CA GLY A 380 17.35 2.47 -6.00
C GLY A 380 17.64 1.47 -4.87
N ILE A 381 18.88 1.02 -4.72
CA ILE A 381 19.26 0.05 -3.65
C ILE A 381 19.08 0.65 -2.25
N GLN A 382 19.43 1.92 -2.04
CA GLN A 382 19.38 2.60 -0.74
C GLN A 382 18.07 3.37 -0.50
N LEU A 383 17.16 3.37 -1.49
CA LEU A 383 15.95 4.20 -1.52
C LEU A 383 16.26 5.71 -1.30
N ASP A 384 17.27 6.21 -2.03
CA ASP A 384 17.82 7.56 -1.89
C ASP A 384 18.20 8.16 -3.25
N PRO A 385 17.24 8.74 -4.00
CA PRO A 385 17.50 9.41 -5.27
C PRO A 385 18.56 10.50 -5.17
N SER A 386 18.77 11.09 -3.99
CA SER A 386 19.74 12.17 -3.76
C SER A 386 21.18 11.69 -3.53
N LEU A 387 21.41 10.38 -3.27
CA LEU A 387 22.70 9.82 -2.82
C LEU A 387 23.27 10.53 -1.56
N THR A 388 22.39 10.87 -0.63
CA THR A 388 22.72 11.54 0.66
C THR A 388 23.17 10.58 1.75
N THR A 389 22.90 9.29 1.58
CA THR A 389 23.22 8.19 2.50
C THR A 389 24.73 8.06 2.72
N SER A 390 25.08 7.57 3.92
CA SER A 390 26.42 7.16 4.34
C SER A 390 27.27 6.57 3.21
N ARG A 391 28.47 7.13 3.03
CA ARG A 391 29.50 6.57 2.15
C ARG A 391 29.86 5.15 2.58
N ARG A 392 29.89 4.86 3.88
CA ARG A 392 30.23 3.53 4.42
C ARG A 392 29.26 2.46 3.90
N MET A 393 27.96 2.77 3.89
CA MET A 393 26.94 1.89 3.30
C MET A 393 27.12 1.71 1.79
N PHE A 394 27.49 2.78 1.07
CA PHE A 394 27.85 2.68 -0.34
C PHE A 394 29.06 1.76 -0.57
N ASP A 395 30.16 1.96 0.16
CA ASP A 395 31.40 1.18 0.01
C ASP A 395 31.17 -0.32 0.32
N ILE A 396 30.32 -0.66 1.30
CA ILE A 396 29.90 -2.05 1.60
C ILE A 396 29.05 -2.67 0.48
N ILE A 397 28.05 -1.95 -0.03
CA ILE A 397 27.19 -2.44 -1.12
C ILE A 397 28.01 -2.61 -2.40
N PHE A 398 28.89 -1.64 -2.70
CA PHE A 398 29.80 -1.70 -3.84
C PHE A 398 30.77 -2.88 -3.74
N ARG A 399 31.36 -3.14 -2.55
CA ARG A 399 32.14 -4.36 -2.29
C ARG A 399 31.32 -5.61 -2.56
N SER A 400 30.09 -5.67 -2.07
CA SER A 400 29.23 -6.86 -2.16
C SER A 400 28.87 -7.20 -3.62
N LEU A 401 28.53 -6.19 -4.43
CA LEU A 401 28.29 -6.33 -5.88
C LEU A 401 29.54 -6.78 -6.65
N GLY A 402 30.74 -6.37 -6.21
CA GLY A 402 32.00 -6.77 -6.82
C GLY A 402 32.53 -8.14 -6.38
N ALA A 403 32.16 -8.61 -5.18
CA ALA A 403 32.67 -9.82 -4.54
C ALA A 403 31.81 -11.08 -4.77
N GLY A 404 30.55 -10.92 -5.17
CA GLY A 404 29.63 -12.03 -5.38
C GLY A 404 28.43 -11.62 -6.21
N ASP A 405 27.44 -12.50 -6.27
CA ASP A 405 26.31 -12.39 -7.19
C ASP A 405 25.15 -11.59 -6.62
N SER A 406 24.41 -10.99 -7.54
CA SER A 406 23.05 -10.50 -7.34
C SER A 406 22.09 -11.56 -7.84
N GLY A 407 21.06 -11.94 -7.09
CA GLY A 407 20.16 -13.02 -7.50
C GLY A 407 18.77 -12.99 -6.87
N LEU A 408 17.96 -13.97 -7.28
CA LEU A 408 16.58 -14.20 -6.87
C LEU A 408 16.41 -15.69 -6.52
N PRO A 409 15.90 -16.06 -5.33
CA PRO A 409 15.54 -17.46 -5.04
C PRO A 409 14.45 -17.95 -5.97
N ARG A 410 14.52 -19.18 -6.51
CA ARG A 410 13.50 -19.70 -7.46
C ARG A 410 12.06 -19.56 -6.97
N LEU A 411 11.81 -19.70 -5.67
CA LEU A 411 10.47 -19.62 -5.06
C LEU A 411 10.10 -18.22 -4.52
N GLY A 412 10.87 -17.20 -4.88
CA GLY A 412 10.73 -15.82 -4.42
C GLY A 412 11.43 -15.55 -3.09
N MET A 413 11.62 -14.27 -2.75
CA MET A 413 12.32 -13.85 -1.52
C MET A 413 11.71 -14.42 -0.24
N GLY A 414 10.39 -14.65 -0.22
CA GLY A 414 9.69 -15.30 0.89
C GLY A 414 10.16 -16.72 1.22
N ALA A 415 11.00 -17.35 0.39
CA ALA A 415 11.67 -18.61 0.72
C ALA A 415 12.74 -18.45 1.83
N LEU A 416 13.39 -17.29 1.92
CA LEU A 416 14.42 -16.99 2.94
C LEU A 416 13.89 -17.17 4.37
N PRO A 417 12.83 -16.47 4.82
CA PRO A 417 12.31 -16.63 6.18
C PRO A 417 11.64 -17.99 6.42
N ARG A 418 11.13 -18.67 5.38
CA ARG A 418 10.60 -20.04 5.51
C ARG A 418 11.71 -21.00 5.90
N GLN A 419 12.81 -21.05 5.13
CA GLN A 419 13.94 -21.92 5.42
C GLN A 419 14.57 -21.68 6.80
N MET A 420 14.51 -20.44 7.31
CA MET A 420 14.91 -20.13 8.69
C MET A 420 13.90 -20.65 9.73
N ALA A 421 12.60 -20.53 9.47
CA ALA A 421 11.53 -21.01 10.35
C ALA A 421 11.42 -22.55 10.39
N ASP A 422 11.71 -23.23 9.28
CA ASP A 422 11.68 -24.70 9.18
C ASP A 422 12.69 -25.38 10.13
N ARG A 423 13.73 -24.64 10.57
CA ARG A 423 14.72 -25.07 11.58
C ARG A 423 14.25 -24.90 13.03
N LEU A 424 13.05 -24.36 13.24
CA LEU A 424 12.48 -24.03 14.56
C LEU A 424 11.10 -24.70 14.79
N PRO A 425 10.97 -26.03 14.56
CA PRO A 425 9.68 -26.72 14.69
C PRO A 425 9.12 -26.60 16.10
N GLY A 426 7.83 -26.30 16.22
CA GLY A 426 7.12 -26.11 17.49
C GLY A 426 7.43 -24.80 18.24
N LEU A 427 8.47 -24.06 17.85
CA LEU A 427 8.89 -22.81 18.50
C LEU A 427 8.32 -21.54 17.85
N VAL A 428 7.83 -21.63 16.60
CA VAL A 428 7.23 -20.51 15.87
C VAL A 428 5.71 -20.51 16.04
N HIS A 429 5.17 -19.52 16.75
CA HIS A 429 3.73 -19.33 16.91
C HIS A 429 3.22 -18.22 15.99
N LEU A 430 2.49 -18.60 14.93
CA LEU A 430 1.84 -17.67 14.01
C LEU A 430 0.48 -17.21 14.55
N ASN A 431 0.01 -16.04 14.10
CA ASN A 431 -1.22 -15.38 14.55
C ASN A 431 -1.26 -14.96 16.03
N THR A 432 -0.17 -15.15 16.77
CA THR A 432 -0.01 -14.75 18.18
C THR A 432 0.57 -13.34 18.28
N ARG A 433 -0.28 -12.30 18.37
CA ARG A 433 0.19 -10.91 18.54
C ARG A 433 0.58 -10.66 20.00
N VAL A 434 1.80 -10.18 20.23
CA VAL A 434 2.25 -9.65 21.53
C VAL A 434 1.54 -8.33 21.83
N ALA A 435 1.04 -8.20 23.06
CA ALA A 435 0.41 -6.99 23.59
C ALA A 435 1.38 -6.16 24.44
N SER A 436 2.19 -6.82 25.27
CA SER A 436 3.24 -6.21 26.07
C SER A 436 4.39 -7.16 26.33
N VAL A 437 5.53 -6.59 26.73
CA VAL A 437 6.76 -7.33 27.04
C VAL A 437 7.39 -6.76 28.30
N ASP A 438 7.70 -7.65 29.24
CA ASP A 438 8.68 -7.42 30.29
C ASP A 438 9.78 -8.49 30.16
N GLY A 439 10.97 -8.29 30.73
CA GLY A 439 12.08 -9.23 30.51
C GLY A 439 11.91 -10.60 31.15
N ARG A 440 10.84 -10.80 31.94
CA ARG A 440 10.46 -12.07 32.55
C ARG A 440 9.16 -12.65 31.96
N SER A 441 8.36 -11.87 31.24
CA SER A 441 7.15 -12.38 30.60
C SER A 441 6.72 -11.62 29.34
N VAL A 442 6.14 -12.35 28.41
CA VAL A 442 5.49 -11.82 27.22
C VAL A 442 3.99 -12.07 27.33
N ALA A 443 3.18 -11.01 27.28
CA ALA A 443 1.73 -11.10 27.28
C ALA A 443 1.19 -10.91 25.86
N THR A 444 0.29 -11.77 25.42
CA THR A 444 -0.32 -11.75 24.09
C THR A 444 -1.72 -11.16 24.12
N VAL A 445 -2.20 -10.66 22.98
CA VAL A 445 -3.50 -9.96 22.86
C VAL A 445 -4.69 -10.86 23.23
N ASP A 446 -4.54 -12.18 23.06
CA ASP A 446 -5.51 -13.21 23.46
C ASP A 446 -5.48 -13.57 24.97
N GLY A 447 -4.65 -12.88 25.77
CA GLY A 447 -4.57 -13.05 27.21
C GLY A 447 -3.62 -14.16 27.68
N ARG A 448 -2.99 -14.92 26.77
CA ARG A 448 -1.92 -15.85 27.15
C ARG A 448 -0.70 -15.07 27.68
N ARG A 449 -0.06 -15.61 28.72
CA ARG A 449 1.22 -15.13 29.25
C ARG A 449 2.27 -16.22 29.06
N VAL A 450 3.46 -15.83 28.62
CA VAL A 450 4.60 -16.72 28.42
C VAL A 450 5.72 -16.20 29.31
N GLU A 451 6.06 -16.93 30.36
CA GLU A 451 7.24 -16.63 31.18
C GLU A 451 8.52 -16.88 30.38
N CYS A 452 9.53 -16.04 30.59
CA CYS A 452 10.84 -16.11 29.96
C CYS A 452 11.94 -15.63 30.91
N ARG A 453 13.22 -15.85 30.56
CA ARG A 453 14.36 -15.27 31.30
C ARG A 453 14.89 -13.98 30.67
N ALA A 454 14.53 -13.74 29.40
CA ALA A 454 14.81 -12.55 28.62
C ALA A 454 13.77 -12.47 27.50
N ALA A 455 13.48 -11.26 27.01
CA ALA A 455 12.56 -11.04 25.90
C ALA A 455 13.22 -10.24 24.78
N ILE A 456 13.02 -10.67 23.52
CA ILE A 456 13.56 -10.01 22.32
C ILE A 456 12.42 -9.45 21.47
N VAL A 457 12.41 -8.13 21.27
CA VAL A 457 11.52 -7.46 20.32
C VAL A 457 12.21 -7.40 18.95
N ALA A 458 11.70 -8.16 17.99
CA ALA A 458 12.25 -8.29 16.63
C ALA A 458 11.30 -7.77 15.53
N THR A 459 10.48 -6.77 15.85
CA THR A 459 9.44 -6.19 14.98
C THR A 459 9.93 -4.95 14.22
N GLU A 460 9.13 -4.47 13.26
CA GLU A 460 9.37 -3.18 12.60
C GLU A 460 9.32 -2.01 13.60
N LEU A 461 10.08 -0.93 13.35
CA LEU A 461 10.22 0.17 14.32
C LEU A 461 8.89 0.72 14.88
N PRO A 462 7.82 0.95 14.09
CA PRO A 462 6.51 1.33 14.64
C PRO A 462 5.95 0.34 15.66
N ALA A 463 5.98 -0.97 15.37
CA ALA A 463 5.50 -1.99 16.30
C ALA A 463 6.46 -2.20 17.48
N ALA A 464 7.77 -2.01 17.29
CA ALA A 464 8.73 -2.01 18.39
C ALA A 464 8.45 -0.84 19.35
N ARG A 465 8.07 0.34 18.84
CA ARG A 465 7.63 1.49 19.65
C ARG A 465 6.31 1.26 20.41
N GLU A 466 5.42 0.41 19.92
CA GLU A 466 4.23 -0.03 20.67
C GLU A 466 4.61 -0.87 21.92
N LEU A 467 5.75 -1.58 21.87
CA LEU A 467 6.17 -2.56 22.89
C LEU A 467 7.27 -2.05 23.85
N VAL A 468 8.12 -1.14 23.39
CA VAL A 468 9.28 -0.59 24.12
C VAL A 468 9.54 0.86 23.74
N SER A 469 9.99 1.67 24.70
CA SER A 469 10.19 3.12 24.52
C SER A 469 11.37 3.46 23.59
N LEU A 470 11.11 3.57 22.29
CA LEU A 470 12.15 3.89 21.28
C LEU A 470 11.92 5.26 20.61
N PRO A 471 13.00 5.99 20.29
CA PRO A 471 12.90 7.26 19.60
C PRO A 471 12.32 7.09 18.19
N GLU A 472 11.54 8.07 17.76
CA GLU A 472 11.05 8.16 16.39
C GLU A 472 12.21 8.29 15.38
N ARG A 473 12.03 7.75 14.17
CA ARG A 473 12.99 7.87 13.08
C ARG A 473 12.24 7.99 11.77
N ALA A 474 12.70 8.90 10.91
CA ALA A 474 12.22 8.99 9.54
C ALA A 474 12.45 7.67 8.81
N ALA A 475 11.37 7.09 8.27
CA ALA A 475 11.42 5.92 7.40
C ALA A 475 11.34 6.37 5.94
N ARG A 476 12.16 5.77 5.08
CA ARG A 476 12.06 5.97 3.62
C ARG A 476 10.86 5.20 3.08
N ARG A 477 10.13 5.84 2.17
CA ARG A 477 8.98 5.24 1.47
C ARG A 477 9.46 4.81 0.08
N ALA A 478 8.89 3.74 -0.47
CA ALA A 478 9.21 3.31 -1.83
C ALA A 478 8.06 2.54 -2.46
N GLY A 479 7.70 2.93 -3.68
CA GLY A 479 6.85 2.15 -4.55
C GLY A 479 7.65 1.06 -5.26
N ALA A 480 6.99 -0.05 -5.54
CA ALA A 480 7.43 -1.01 -6.54
C ALA A 480 6.23 -1.34 -7.44
N VAL A 481 6.41 -1.16 -8.75
CA VAL A 481 5.37 -1.42 -9.75
C VAL A 481 5.76 -2.66 -10.54
N TYR A 482 4.78 -3.54 -10.73
CA TYR A 482 4.93 -4.79 -11.46
C TYR A 482 4.15 -4.72 -12.76
N PHE A 483 4.78 -5.15 -13.85
CA PHE A 483 4.17 -5.24 -15.17
C PHE A 483 4.30 -6.68 -15.68
N ALA A 484 3.16 -7.27 -16.05
CA ALA A 484 3.12 -8.43 -16.92
C ALA A 484 3.37 -7.99 -18.38
N ALA A 485 4.14 -8.77 -19.13
CA ALA A 485 4.39 -8.52 -20.54
C ALA A 485 4.49 -9.83 -21.35
N ASN A 486 3.80 -9.91 -22.48
CA ASN A 486 3.86 -11.05 -23.41
C ASN A 486 5.21 -11.16 -24.16
N ARG A 487 6.04 -10.12 -24.06
CA ARG A 487 7.41 -10.09 -24.60
C ARG A 487 8.28 -9.25 -23.67
N ALA A 488 9.44 -9.76 -23.30
CA ALA A 488 10.39 -9.01 -22.49
C ALA A 488 10.85 -7.73 -23.24
N PRO A 489 10.90 -6.56 -22.55
CA PRO A 489 11.48 -5.33 -23.13
C PRO A 489 12.97 -5.44 -23.51
N THR A 490 13.66 -6.45 -22.96
CA THR A 490 15.05 -6.81 -23.23
C THR A 490 15.25 -8.29 -22.93
N SER A 491 16.19 -8.96 -23.59
CA SER A 491 16.62 -10.34 -23.26
C SER A 491 17.69 -10.41 -22.17
N GLU A 492 18.27 -9.26 -21.79
CA GLU A 492 19.36 -9.17 -20.81
C GLU A 492 18.91 -9.64 -19.41
N LYS A 493 19.81 -10.29 -18.66
CA LYS A 493 19.64 -10.63 -17.24
C LYS A 493 20.25 -9.55 -16.32
N LEU A 494 20.14 -8.29 -16.71
CA LEU A 494 20.76 -7.14 -16.06
C LEU A 494 19.71 -6.28 -15.33
N VAL A 495 20.13 -5.63 -14.23
CA VAL A 495 19.36 -4.51 -13.67
C VAL A 495 19.40 -3.35 -14.67
N VAL A 496 18.23 -2.83 -15.02
CA VAL A 496 18.04 -1.71 -15.94
C VAL A 496 18.07 -0.41 -15.13
N LEU A 497 18.88 0.56 -15.56
CA LEU A 497 19.09 1.84 -14.87
C LEU A 497 18.59 3.00 -15.73
N ASP A 498 17.86 3.95 -15.14
CA ASP A 498 17.56 5.20 -15.84
C ASP A 498 18.80 6.11 -15.90
N GLY A 499 19.47 6.10 -17.05
CA GLY A 499 20.54 7.02 -17.38
C GLY A 499 20.05 8.36 -17.94
N SER A 500 18.74 8.62 -18.01
CA SER A 500 18.19 9.92 -18.44
C SER A 500 18.01 10.90 -17.27
N GLY A 501 17.79 10.41 -16.05
CA GLY A 501 17.44 11.21 -14.88
C GLY A 501 16.01 11.75 -14.93
N LYS A 502 15.12 11.11 -15.71
CA LYS A 502 13.74 11.53 -15.87
C LYS A 502 12.84 10.64 -15.03
N GLY A 503 12.65 11.06 -13.79
CA GLY A 503 11.56 10.66 -12.90
C GLY A 503 11.77 9.43 -12.02
N PRO A 504 10.67 8.84 -11.49
CA PRO A 504 10.74 8.12 -10.23
C PRO A 504 11.33 6.73 -10.37
N VAL A 505 11.28 6.14 -11.58
CA VAL A 505 11.90 4.85 -11.85
C VAL A 505 13.40 5.04 -11.96
N LEU A 506 14.11 4.86 -10.85
CA LEU A 506 15.57 4.83 -10.83
C LEU A 506 16.11 3.56 -11.49
N ASN A 507 15.51 2.42 -11.19
CA ASN A 507 15.90 1.14 -11.76
C ASN A 507 14.72 0.15 -11.88
N ALA A 508 14.92 -0.84 -12.75
CA ALA A 508 13.96 -1.87 -13.07
C ALA A 508 14.69 -3.20 -13.36
N ALA A 509 13.95 -4.31 -13.40
CA ALA A 509 14.46 -5.60 -13.88
C ALA A 509 13.35 -6.44 -14.50
N VAL A 510 13.69 -7.23 -15.53
CA VAL A 510 12.82 -8.30 -16.03
C VAL A 510 13.12 -9.55 -15.21
N LEU A 511 12.42 -9.72 -14.08
CA LEU A 511 12.69 -10.77 -13.09
C LEU A 511 12.63 -12.18 -13.71
N SER A 512 11.72 -12.41 -14.64
CA SER A 512 11.57 -13.67 -15.38
C SER A 512 12.72 -14.00 -16.33
N ASN A 513 13.55 -13.01 -16.74
CA ASN A 513 14.77 -13.30 -17.50
C ASN A 513 15.84 -13.92 -16.59
N VAL A 514 15.87 -13.48 -15.33
CA VAL A 514 16.81 -13.96 -14.30
C VAL A 514 16.33 -15.32 -13.79
N ALA A 515 15.14 -15.35 -13.20
CA ALA A 515 14.48 -16.51 -12.61
C ALA A 515 13.14 -16.79 -13.33
N PRO A 516 13.09 -17.72 -14.31
CA PRO A 516 11.89 -17.99 -15.10
C PRO A 516 10.64 -18.33 -14.28
N SER A 517 10.81 -18.89 -13.08
CA SER A 517 9.75 -19.22 -12.12
C SER A 517 8.94 -18.03 -11.60
N TYR A 518 9.37 -16.79 -11.87
CA TYR A 518 8.66 -15.56 -11.47
C TYR A 518 7.45 -15.21 -12.35
N ALA A 519 7.31 -15.82 -13.53
CA ALA A 519 6.20 -15.58 -14.45
C ALA A 519 5.61 -16.91 -15.00
N PRO A 520 4.34 -16.91 -15.45
CA PRO A 520 3.79 -18.00 -16.26
C PRO A 520 4.58 -18.22 -17.56
N ALA A 521 4.51 -19.45 -18.11
CA ALA A 521 5.13 -19.77 -19.39
C ALA A 521 4.63 -18.82 -20.51
N GLY A 522 5.55 -18.32 -21.34
CA GLY A 522 5.25 -17.35 -22.40
C GLY A 522 4.98 -15.92 -21.94
N GLN A 523 5.10 -15.62 -20.63
CA GLN A 523 4.95 -14.28 -20.08
C GLN A 523 6.22 -13.86 -19.33
N HIS A 524 6.38 -12.55 -19.17
CA HIS A 524 7.50 -11.93 -18.48
C HIS A 524 7.01 -11.00 -17.37
N LEU A 525 7.75 -10.98 -16.26
CA LEU A 525 7.51 -10.07 -15.14
C LEU A 525 8.58 -8.99 -15.11
N VAL A 526 8.16 -7.73 -15.18
CA VAL A 526 9.03 -6.57 -14.99
C VAL A 526 8.69 -5.92 -13.66
N VAL A 527 9.71 -5.57 -12.86
CA VAL A 527 9.57 -4.71 -11.68
C VAL A 527 10.28 -3.39 -11.91
N ALA A 528 9.73 -2.30 -11.40
CA ALA A 528 10.33 -0.97 -11.36
C ALA A 528 10.30 -0.42 -9.93
N ALA A 529 11.45 0.01 -9.39
CA ALA A 529 11.51 0.70 -8.11
C ALA A 529 11.28 2.19 -8.27
N MET A 530 10.42 2.73 -7.41
CA MET A 530 10.11 4.16 -7.32
C MET A 530 10.34 4.64 -5.88
N PRO A 531 11.61 4.92 -5.48
CA PRO A 531 11.89 5.49 -4.17
C PRO A 531 11.15 6.81 -3.96
N ASP A 532 10.74 7.07 -2.73
CA ASP A 532 9.96 8.23 -2.28
C ASP A 532 8.56 8.42 -2.92
N VAL A 533 8.19 7.63 -3.94
CA VAL A 533 6.88 7.69 -4.60
C VAL A 533 6.03 6.46 -4.28
N VAL A 534 5.04 6.64 -3.41
CA VAL A 534 4.08 5.61 -2.96
C VAL A 534 2.61 5.97 -3.19
N GLU A 535 2.36 7.14 -3.74
CA GLU A 535 1.03 7.73 -3.99
C GLU A 535 0.95 8.25 -5.43
N GLY A 536 -0.26 8.55 -5.92
CA GLY A 536 -0.49 8.84 -7.35
C GLY A 536 -0.55 7.58 -8.22
N ASP A 537 -0.82 7.73 -9.51
CA ASP A 537 -0.92 6.61 -10.46
C ASP A 537 0.46 6.02 -10.77
N LEU A 538 0.96 5.17 -9.87
CA LEU A 538 2.29 4.57 -9.96
C LEU A 538 2.56 3.86 -11.29
N GLU A 539 1.53 3.28 -11.93
CA GLU A 539 1.71 2.65 -13.25
C GLU A 539 1.95 3.70 -14.33
N ALA A 540 1.10 4.73 -14.41
CA ALA A 540 1.29 5.84 -15.34
C ALA A 540 2.59 6.61 -15.07
N MET A 541 2.97 6.77 -13.79
CA MET A 541 4.20 7.45 -13.35
C MET A 541 5.47 6.63 -13.63
N ALA A 542 5.38 5.30 -13.58
CA ALA A 542 6.45 4.42 -14.04
C ALA A 542 6.57 4.38 -15.57
N ARG A 543 5.51 4.77 -16.31
CA ARG A 543 5.53 4.99 -17.76
C ARG A 543 5.95 6.42 -18.15
N HIS A 544 5.69 7.45 -17.33
CA HIS A 544 6.00 8.88 -17.59
C HIS A 544 6.29 9.66 -16.28
N ALA A 545 7.39 10.41 -16.21
CA ALA A 545 8.23 10.32 -15.01
C ALA A 545 8.75 11.67 -14.42
N GLY A 546 8.57 11.92 -13.09
CA GLY A 546 9.23 12.99 -12.30
C GLY A 546 9.35 12.79 -10.74
N VAL A 547 10.30 13.52 -10.09
CA VAL A 547 10.42 13.97 -8.64
C VAL A 547 11.27 13.14 -7.62
N GLU A 548 11.72 13.77 -6.49
CA GLU A 548 12.98 13.55 -5.71
C GLU A 548 12.88 13.89 -4.17
N GLN A 549 13.76 13.32 -3.30
CA GLN A 549 14.21 13.76 -1.91
C GLN A 549 13.51 13.13 -0.64
N ARG A 550 14.10 12.88 0.58
CA ARG A 550 15.46 13.01 1.23
C ARG A 550 15.62 12.21 2.61
N PRO A 551 16.59 12.41 3.58
CA PRO A 551 17.07 11.33 4.51
C PRO A 551 16.92 11.64 6.05
N PRO A 552 17.47 10.89 7.08
CA PRO A 552 18.80 10.25 7.20
C PRO A 552 18.91 8.80 7.75
N PHE A 553 20.11 8.22 7.58
CA PHE A 553 20.61 6.95 8.15
C PHE A 553 21.22 7.15 9.56
N SER A 554 21.44 6.09 10.34
CA SER A 554 22.39 6.12 11.48
C SER A 554 22.94 4.73 11.80
N PRO A 555 24.17 4.64 12.35
CA PRO A 555 24.91 3.38 12.53
C PRO A 555 24.42 2.52 13.71
N LYS A 556 25.11 1.38 13.94
CA LYS A 556 24.87 0.36 14.98
C LYS A 556 24.43 0.96 16.32
N ARG A 557 23.35 0.41 16.88
CA ARG A 557 22.67 0.92 18.08
C ARG A 557 22.77 -0.09 19.23
N ASN A 558 22.48 0.37 20.45
CA ASN A 558 22.33 -0.51 21.61
C ASN A 558 21.12 -1.44 21.40
N LEU A 559 21.25 -2.68 21.87
CA LEU A 559 20.24 -3.74 21.77
C LEU A 559 19.55 -4.00 23.13
N ALA A 560 20.24 -3.82 24.26
CA ALA A 560 19.65 -3.98 25.60
C ALA A 560 18.90 -2.71 26.03
N MET A 561 17.63 -2.85 26.44
CA MET A 561 16.78 -1.75 26.90
C MET A 561 16.67 -1.67 28.43
N GLY A 562 17.32 -2.60 29.14
CA GLY A 562 17.20 -2.78 30.59
C GLY A 562 16.18 -3.88 30.95
N ASN A 563 16.16 -4.28 32.23
CA ASN A 563 15.18 -5.19 32.83
C ASN A 563 14.91 -6.49 32.04
N GLY A 564 15.95 -7.08 31.42
CA GLY A 564 15.84 -8.32 30.63
C GLY A 564 15.20 -8.17 29.23
N VAL A 565 14.93 -6.94 28.77
CA VAL A 565 14.34 -6.67 27.45
C VAL A 565 15.41 -6.22 26.45
N PHE A 566 15.38 -6.84 25.27
CA PHE A 566 16.30 -6.61 24.16
C PHE A 566 15.52 -6.31 22.88
N VAL A 567 16.15 -5.62 21.93
CA VAL A 567 15.54 -5.24 20.66
C VAL A 567 16.53 -5.39 19.52
N CYS A 568 16.11 -6.02 18.43
CA CYS A 568 16.90 -6.22 17.22
C CYS A 568 16.10 -5.88 15.96
N GLY A 569 16.81 -5.68 14.85
CA GLY A 569 16.20 -5.45 13.54
C GLY A 569 17.03 -4.55 12.64
N ASP A 570 16.53 -4.31 11.43
CA ASP A 570 17.10 -3.37 10.46
C ASP A 570 17.25 -1.94 11.04
N HIS A 571 16.28 -1.55 11.88
CA HIS A 571 16.26 -0.32 12.67
C HIS A 571 17.25 -0.29 13.85
N ARG A 572 18.13 -1.28 14.00
CA ARG A 572 19.23 -1.31 14.99
C ARG A 572 20.63 -1.34 14.39
N ASP A 573 20.75 -1.80 13.14
CA ASP A 573 22.02 -1.87 12.42
C ASP A 573 21.94 -1.14 11.07
N THR A 574 21.43 -1.79 10.02
CA THR A 574 21.27 -1.19 8.69
C THR A 574 19.97 -1.65 8.03
N GLY A 575 19.36 -0.77 7.23
CA GLY A 575 18.16 -1.05 6.42
C GLY A 575 18.41 -2.02 5.27
N SER A 576 18.80 -3.26 5.57
CA SER A 576 19.12 -4.31 4.60
C SER A 576 18.94 -5.70 5.21
N LEU A 577 18.83 -6.74 4.37
CA LEU A 577 18.77 -8.15 4.83
C LEU A 577 19.96 -8.51 5.71
N GLN A 578 21.17 -8.13 5.29
CA GLN A 578 22.41 -8.28 6.04
C GLN A 578 22.32 -7.58 7.41
N GLY A 579 21.79 -6.35 7.46
CA GLY A 579 21.61 -5.60 8.70
C GLY A 579 20.64 -6.25 9.67
N ALA A 580 19.47 -6.70 9.18
CA ALA A 580 18.47 -7.39 9.98
C ALA A 580 19.01 -8.70 10.58
N MET A 581 19.60 -9.57 9.75
CA MET A 581 20.19 -10.84 10.21
C MET A 581 21.36 -10.62 11.18
N PHE A 582 22.23 -9.63 10.91
CA PHE A 582 23.36 -9.29 11.78
C PHE A 582 22.89 -8.78 13.14
N SER A 583 21.84 -7.95 13.15
CA SER A 583 21.22 -7.46 14.38
C SER A 583 20.60 -8.59 15.20
N GLY A 584 19.89 -9.50 14.53
CA GLY A 584 19.32 -10.71 15.14
C GLY A 584 20.39 -11.57 15.83
N ARG A 585 21.49 -11.91 15.14
CA ARG A 585 22.56 -12.71 15.77
C ARG A 585 23.22 -11.97 16.92
N ARG A 586 23.58 -10.68 16.77
CA ARG A 586 24.15 -9.87 17.86
C ARG A 586 23.26 -9.85 19.11
N CYS A 587 21.94 -9.86 18.91
CA CYS A 587 20.98 -9.90 20.00
C CYS A 587 20.96 -11.27 20.67
N GLY A 588 20.96 -12.36 19.90
CA GLY A 588 21.10 -13.72 20.43
C GLY A 588 22.40 -13.94 21.20
N GLU A 589 23.54 -13.50 20.66
CA GLU A 589 24.85 -13.53 21.34
C GLU A 589 24.82 -12.77 22.68
N LEU A 590 24.24 -11.57 22.69
CA LEU A 590 24.11 -10.73 23.89
C LEU A 590 23.16 -11.32 24.93
N VAL A 591 22.04 -11.90 24.50
CA VAL A 591 21.08 -12.57 25.40
C VAL A 591 21.69 -13.84 25.99
N ALA A 592 22.39 -14.65 25.19
CA ALA A 592 23.09 -15.83 25.68
C ALA A 592 24.15 -15.45 26.74
N GLY A 593 24.95 -14.42 26.48
CA GLY A 593 25.93 -13.90 27.45
C GLY A 593 25.34 -13.22 28.69
N ALA A 594 24.07 -12.82 28.67
CA ALA A 594 23.35 -12.27 29.83
C ALA A 594 22.54 -13.33 30.60
N LEU A 595 22.45 -14.56 30.09
CA LEU A 595 21.73 -15.70 30.69
C LEU A 595 22.66 -16.84 31.14
N ALA A 596 23.94 -16.78 30.77
CA ALA A 596 25.03 -17.59 31.30
C ALA A 596 25.50 -17.04 32.65
#